data_AF-A0A540KJ83-F1
#
_entry.id   AF-A0A540KJ83-F1
#
_cell.length_a   1.000
_cell.length_b   1.000
_cell.length_c   1.000
_cell.angle_alpha   90.00
_cell.angle_beta   90.00
_cell.angle_gamma   90.00
#
_symmetry.space_group_name_H-M   'P 1'
#
loop_
_entity.id
_entity.type
_entity.pdbx_description
1 polymer ?
#
loop_
_entity_poly.entity_id
_entity_poly.type
_entity_poly.pdbx_seq_one_letter_code
_entity_poly.pdbx_strand_id
1 'polypeptide(L)'
;MQTAVGVFGGEAYTDGIDVPPLMVANAGNSNHPAISSLNSPPFIAVELCREHLGVHPCDKRRSISEYRPLFPAIDFSLAKNEDDILWTPDIREKNEQVAARGLKFLNWLWTRKEKEIAIVSHSGFLFHTLSAFGNDCHPSIKSEICTNFANCELRSVVFVDRSLMGSDSSTTNYPGKIPRGPDLPSDVADEKKSEKDASV
;
A
#
# COMPACT_ATOMS: atom_id res chain seq x y z
N MET A 1 2.07 5.72 -3.09
CA MET A 1 1.10 5.72 -4.20
C MET A 1 1.69 5.18 -5.49
N GLN A 2 2.80 5.73 -6.01
CA GLN A 2 3.44 5.22 -7.23
C GLN A 2 3.74 3.71 -7.17
N THR A 3 4.28 3.20 -6.05
CA THR A 3 4.48 1.76 -5.84
C THR A 3 3.18 0.95 -5.99
N ALA A 4 2.08 1.42 -5.39
CA ALA A 4 0.81 0.72 -5.44
C ALA A 4 0.27 0.65 -6.88
N VAL A 5 0.32 1.77 -7.60
CA VAL A 5 -0.16 1.85 -8.98
C VAL A 5 0.75 1.05 -9.93
N GLY A 6 2.06 1.08 -9.71
CA GLY A 6 3.02 0.31 -10.51
C GLY A 6 2.86 -1.20 -10.37
N VAL A 7 2.49 -1.68 -9.17
CA VAL A 7 2.34 -3.13 -8.90
C VAL A 7 0.94 -3.64 -9.23
N PHE A 8 -0.11 -2.89 -8.87
CA PHE A 8 -1.50 -3.35 -8.93
C PHE A 8 -2.35 -2.63 -9.99
N GLY A 9 -1.78 -1.67 -10.72
CA GLY A 9 -2.45 -0.97 -11.80
C GLY A 9 -2.52 -1.77 -13.10
N GLY A 10 -3.20 -1.18 -14.08
CA GLY A 10 -3.38 -1.76 -15.41
C GLY A 10 -2.12 -1.67 -16.26
N GLU A 11 -2.21 -2.11 -17.50
CA GLU A 11 -1.12 -1.94 -18.46
C GLU A 11 -0.96 -0.47 -18.86
N ALA A 12 0.02 -0.19 -19.73
CA ALA A 12 0.26 1.17 -20.22
C ALA A 12 -1.05 1.78 -20.76
N TYR A 13 -1.31 3.03 -20.37
CA TYR A 13 -2.48 3.74 -20.85
C TYR A 13 -2.34 4.04 -22.35
N THR A 14 -3.30 3.58 -23.15
CA THR A 14 -3.36 3.82 -24.61
C THR A 14 -4.43 4.87 -24.92
N ASP A 15 -4.15 5.73 -25.90
CA ASP A 15 -5.12 6.72 -26.39
C ASP A 15 -6.43 6.04 -26.82
N GLY A 16 -7.57 6.57 -26.35
CA GLY A 16 -8.92 6.06 -26.66
C GLY A 16 -9.64 5.34 -25.51
N ILE A 17 -9.02 5.24 -24.33
CA ILE A 17 -9.67 4.71 -23.11
C ILE A 17 -10.36 5.85 -22.34
N ASP A 18 -11.69 5.89 -22.33
CA ASP A 18 -12.50 6.93 -21.66
C ASP A 18 -12.61 6.76 -20.13
N VAL A 19 -11.55 6.26 -19.47
CA VAL A 19 -11.47 6.21 -18.00
C VAL A 19 -10.24 6.97 -17.50
N PRO A 20 -10.34 7.68 -16.34
CA PRO A 20 -9.20 8.36 -15.77
C PRO A 20 -8.05 7.37 -15.47
N PRO A 21 -6.78 7.71 -15.76
CA PRO A 21 -5.66 6.83 -15.43
C PRO A 21 -5.46 6.72 -13.91
N LEU A 22 -4.86 5.63 -13.43
CA LEU A 22 -4.43 5.53 -12.03
C LEU A 22 -3.24 6.43 -11.73
N MET A 23 -2.37 6.66 -12.73
CA MET A 23 -1.24 7.58 -12.63
C MET A 23 -0.99 8.21 -13.99
N VAL A 24 -0.83 9.53 -14.03
CA VAL A 24 -0.46 10.25 -15.26
C VAL A 24 1.02 10.04 -15.61
N ALA A 25 1.39 10.28 -16.87
CA ALA A 25 2.77 10.20 -17.30
C ALA A 25 3.66 11.17 -16.50
N ASN A 26 4.87 10.72 -16.14
CA ASN A 26 5.86 11.49 -15.39
C ASN A 26 5.39 12.01 -14.03
N ALA A 27 4.35 11.42 -13.43
CA ALA A 27 3.92 11.77 -12.07
C ALA A 27 5.12 11.71 -11.11
N GLY A 28 5.35 12.79 -10.36
CA GLY A 28 6.46 12.89 -9.41
C GLY A 28 7.85 12.89 -10.05
N ASN A 29 8.00 13.33 -11.30
CA ASN A 29 9.28 13.35 -12.05
C ASN A 29 9.92 11.97 -12.20
N SER A 30 9.09 10.95 -12.38
CA SER A 30 9.51 9.54 -12.34
C SER A 30 9.93 8.96 -13.70
N ASN A 31 9.75 9.70 -14.80
CA ASN A 31 9.96 9.22 -16.18
C ASN A 31 9.16 7.95 -16.55
N HIS A 32 8.09 7.63 -15.81
CA HIS A 32 7.20 6.52 -16.12
C HIS A 32 6.05 6.94 -17.04
N PRO A 33 5.61 6.05 -17.96
CA PRO A 33 4.39 6.28 -18.74
C PRO A 33 3.15 6.30 -17.83
N ALA A 34 2.04 6.82 -18.35
CA ALA A 34 0.77 6.75 -17.64
C ALA A 34 0.33 5.28 -17.43
N ILE A 35 -0.28 5.02 -16.27
CA ILE A 35 -0.77 3.69 -15.89
C ILE A 35 -2.29 3.69 -15.93
N SER A 36 -2.85 2.75 -16.69
CA SER A 36 -4.29 2.62 -16.85
C SER A 36 -4.99 2.14 -15.58
N SER A 37 -6.22 2.61 -15.36
CA SER A 37 -7.13 2.06 -14.34
C SER A 37 -7.93 0.86 -14.84
N LEU A 38 -7.87 0.55 -16.14
CA LEU A 38 -8.60 -0.55 -16.73
C LEU A 38 -8.14 -1.89 -16.13
N ASN A 39 -9.09 -2.77 -15.81
CA ASN A 39 -8.84 -4.09 -15.20
C ASN A 39 -8.04 -4.04 -13.88
N SER A 40 -8.01 -2.89 -13.21
CA SER A 40 -7.39 -2.70 -11.90
C SER A 40 -8.44 -2.79 -10.79
N PRO A 41 -8.07 -3.18 -9.55
CA PRO A 41 -8.98 -3.08 -8.43
C PRO A 41 -9.21 -1.60 -8.07
N PRO A 42 -10.24 -1.28 -7.26
CA PRO A 42 -10.38 0.06 -6.71
C PRO A 42 -9.17 0.45 -5.85
N PHE A 43 -8.68 1.68 -6.00
CA PHE A 43 -7.61 2.23 -5.16
C PHE A 43 -8.19 3.27 -4.21
N ILE A 44 -7.89 3.13 -2.92
CA ILE A 44 -8.38 4.03 -1.87
C ILE A 44 -7.19 4.56 -1.07
N ALA A 45 -7.08 5.89 -0.96
CA ALA A 45 -6.09 6.54 -0.12
C ALA A 45 -6.61 6.65 1.33
N VAL A 46 -5.84 6.11 2.28
CA VAL A 46 -6.23 6.06 3.71
C VAL A 46 -5.11 6.63 4.57
N GLU A 47 -5.39 7.71 5.31
CA GLU A 47 -4.38 8.38 6.14
C GLU A 47 -3.90 7.48 7.31
N LEU A 48 -4.70 6.52 7.76
CA LEU A 48 -4.37 5.67 8.90
C LEU A 48 -3.16 4.76 8.66
N CYS A 49 -2.82 4.42 7.42
CA CYS A 49 -1.70 3.54 7.07
C CYS A 49 -0.45 4.27 6.57
N ARG A 50 -0.29 5.55 6.92
CA ARG A 50 0.94 6.31 6.66
C ARG A 50 2.09 5.85 7.57
N GLU A 51 3.32 6.16 7.17
CA GLU A 51 4.50 6.04 8.04
C GLU A 51 4.33 6.88 9.32
N HIS A 52 5.28 6.76 10.25
CA HIS A 52 5.40 7.65 11.40
C HIS A 52 5.22 9.12 11.02
N LEU A 53 4.37 9.82 11.76
CA LEU A 53 4.06 11.21 11.50
C LEU A 53 5.04 12.15 12.22
N GLY A 54 5.30 13.30 11.59
CA GLY A 54 6.04 14.43 12.14
C GLY A 54 7.56 14.36 12.03
N VAL A 55 8.23 15.50 12.25
CA VAL A 55 9.68 15.75 12.15
C VAL A 55 10.28 15.53 10.77
N HIS A 56 10.17 14.33 10.19
CA HIS A 56 10.77 14.01 8.90
C HIS A 56 9.91 14.56 7.76
N PRO A 57 10.44 15.46 6.91
CA PRO A 57 9.66 16.05 5.82
C PRO A 57 9.19 15.05 4.78
N CYS A 58 9.89 13.92 4.59
CA CYS A 58 9.47 12.87 3.67
C CYS A 58 8.18 12.16 4.11
N ASP A 59 7.84 12.21 5.40
CA ASP A 59 6.60 11.63 5.93
C ASP A 59 5.42 12.59 5.81
N LYS A 60 5.67 13.87 5.47
CA LYS A 60 4.63 14.87 5.21
C LYS A 60 4.07 14.65 3.81
N ARG A 61 2.75 14.50 3.69
CA ARG A 61 2.11 14.40 2.38
C ARG A 61 1.89 15.80 1.78
N ARG A 62 1.78 15.86 0.45
CA ARG A 62 1.29 17.04 -0.26
C ARG A 62 -0.22 17.22 -0.08
N SER A 63 -0.74 18.34 -0.56
CA SER A 63 -2.19 18.57 -0.52
C SER A 63 -2.94 17.56 -1.40
N ILE A 64 -4.21 17.30 -1.10
CA ILE A 64 -5.03 16.40 -1.92
C ILE A 64 -5.18 16.97 -3.34
N SER A 65 -5.34 18.29 -3.45
CA SER A 65 -5.42 19.00 -4.72
C SER A 65 -4.15 18.88 -5.59
N GLU A 66 -2.98 18.66 -4.99
CA GLU A 66 -1.75 18.30 -5.73
C GLU A 66 -1.71 16.83 -6.15
N TYR A 67 -2.29 15.91 -5.37
CA TYR A 67 -2.30 14.49 -5.71
C TYR A 67 -3.38 14.10 -6.73
N ARG A 68 -4.58 14.69 -6.68
CA ARG A 68 -5.71 14.35 -7.57
C ARG A 68 -5.32 14.40 -9.06
N PRO A 69 -4.62 15.43 -9.58
CA PRO A 69 -4.20 15.45 -10.98
C PRO A 69 -3.15 14.39 -11.32
N LEU A 70 -2.35 13.96 -10.34
CA LEU A 70 -1.29 12.96 -10.54
C LEU A 70 -1.84 11.52 -10.51
N PHE A 71 -2.88 11.29 -9.71
CA PHE A 71 -3.52 9.99 -9.53
C PHE A 71 -5.05 10.06 -9.68
N PRO A 72 -5.58 10.37 -10.88
CA PRO A 72 -7.00 10.69 -11.07
C PRO A 72 -7.98 9.60 -10.65
N ALA A 73 -7.61 8.32 -10.78
CA ALA A 73 -8.48 7.20 -10.42
C ALA A 73 -8.30 6.67 -8.98
N ILE A 74 -7.48 7.29 -8.14
CA ILE A 74 -7.41 6.95 -6.71
C ILE A 74 -8.51 7.69 -5.95
N ASP A 75 -9.28 6.98 -5.13
CA ASP A 75 -10.28 7.58 -4.25
C ASP A 75 -9.64 8.22 -3.02
N PHE A 76 -9.75 9.55 -2.93
CA PHE A 76 -9.29 10.36 -1.80
C PHE A 76 -10.42 10.75 -0.84
N SER A 77 -11.63 10.20 -0.98
CA SER A 77 -12.81 10.58 -0.18
C SER A 77 -12.64 10.43 1.34
N LEU A 78 -11.75 9.52 1.76
CA LEU A 78 -11.42 9.29 3.17
C LEU A 78 -10.40 10.30 3.73
N ALA A 79 -9.67 11.02 2.87
CA ALA A 79 -8.79 12.11 3.27
C ALA A 79 -9.61 13.41 3.38
N LYS A 80 -10.04 13.74 4.60
CA LYS A 80 -10.98 14.85 4.84
C LYS A 80 -10.37 16.25 4.78
N ASN A 81 -9.06 16.36 4.90
CA ASN A 81 -8.37 17.65 4.98
C ASN A 81 -7.50 17.83 3.74
N GLU A 82 -7.61 18.97 3.06
CA GLU A 82 -6.80 19.27 1.89
C GLU A 82 -5.31 19.20 2.22
N ASP A 83 -4.88 19.90 3.26
CA ASP A 83 -3.50 19.88 3.76
C ASP A 83 -3.24 18.77 4.78
N ASP A 84 -1.95 18.48 5.00
CA ASP A 84 -1.50 17.51 5.99
C ASP A 84 -1.52 18.10 7.40
N ILE A 85 -2.67 17.96 8.07
CA ILE A 85 -2.85 18.39 9.46
C ILE A 85 -2.35 17.37 10.50
N LEU A 86 -1.98 16.15 10.06
CA LEU A 86 -1.57 15.07 10.96
C LEU A 86 -0.06 15.09 11.22
N TRP A 87 0.71 15.60 10.26
CA TRP A 87 2.15 15.78 10.39
C TRP A 87 2.47 17.09 11.12
N THR A 88 3.41 17.05 12.05
CA THR A 88 3.92 18.26 12.76
C THR A 88 5.43 18.35 12.68
N PRO A 89 6.03 19.55 12.57
CA PRO A 89 7.48 19.68 12.39
C PRO A 89 8.28 19.32 13.64
N ASP A 90 7.72 19.49 14.84
CA ASP A 90 8.48 19.43 16.10
C ASP A 90 8.27 18.14 16.89
N ILE A 91 7.20 17.39 16.60
CA ILE A 91 6.80 16.23 17.40
C ILE A 91 6.73 15.00 16.50
N ARG A 92 7.61 14.04 16.77
CA ARG A 92 7.58 12.72 16.15
C ARG A 92 6.53 11.86 16.84
N GLU A 93 5.70 11.19 16.06
CA GLU A 93 4.77 10.17 16.53
C GLU A 93 5.55 9.04 17.22
N LYS A 94 5.12 8.66 18.42
CA LYS A 94 5.73 7.57 19.18
C LYS A 94 5.32 6.22 18.61
N ASN A 95 6.15 5.20 18.80
CA ASN A 95 5.89 3.83 18.35
C ASN A 95 4.53 3.30 18.87
N GLU A 96 4.16 3.63 20.10
CA GLU A 96 2.87 3.23 20.69
C GLU A 96 1.69 3.93 20.00
N GLN A 97 1.88 5.17 19.54
CA GLN A 97 0.87 5.91 18.79
C GLN A 97 0.71 5.35 17.37
N VAL A 98 1.81 4.97 16.71
CA VAL A 98 1.78 4.25 15.42
C VAL A 98 1.04 2.93 15.58
N ALA A 99 1.37 2.12 16.59
CA ALA A 99 0.69 0.87 16.88
C ALA A 99 -0.82 1.07 17.12
N ALA A 100 -1.21 2.05 17.94
CA ALA A 100 -2.61 2.36 18.20
C ALA A 100 -3.35 2.82 16.94
N ARG A 101 -2.69 3.62 16.08
CA ARG A 101 -3.23 4.03 14.76
C ARG A 101 -3.35 2.84 13.82
N GLY A 102 -2.39 1.94 13.83
CA GLY A 102 -2.41 0.66 13.11
C GLY A 102 -3.59 -0.23 13.49
N LEU A 103 -3.89 -0.36 14.78
CA LEU A 103 -5.06 -1.13 15.23
C LEU A 103 -6.38 -0.49 14.79
N LYS A 104 -6.47 0.85 14.78
CA LYS A 104 -7.63 1.56 14.19
C LYS A 104 -7.76 1.28 12.68
N PHE A 105 -6.64 1.23 11.97
CA PHE A 105 -6.61 0.85 10.56
C PHE A 105 -7.12 -0.58 10.34
N LEU A 106 -6.65 -1.55 11.13
CA LEU A 106 -7.11 -2.94 11.03
C LEU A 106 -8.61 -3.08 11.37
N ASN A 107 -9.11 -2.36 12.36
CA ASN A 107 -10.54 -2.32 12.67
C ASN A 107 -11.36 -1.75 11.50
N TRP A 108 -10.89 -0.67 10.87
CA TRP A 108 -11.52 -0.15 9.65
C TRP A 108 -11.45 -1.17 8.50
N LEU A 109 -10.32 -1.85 8.33
CA LEU A 109 -10.14 -2.88 7.32
C LEU A 109 -11.16 -4.01 7.49
N TRP A 110 -11.51 -4.37 8.73
CA TRP A 110 -12.53 -5.37 9.03
C TRP A 110 -13.95 -4.99 8.57
N THR A 111 -14.21 -3.70 8.37
CA THR A 111 -15.50 -3.21 7.88
C THR A 111 -15.63 -3.24 6.35
N ARG A 112 -14.55 -3.62 5.66
CA ARG A 112 -14.50 -3.68 4.21
C ARG A 112 -15.26 -4.90 3.70
N LYS A 113 -15.98 -4.72 2.58
CA LYS A 113 -16.69 -5.80 1.89
C LYS A 113 -15.77 -6.66 1.02
N GLU A 114 -14.59 -6.13 0.72
CA GLU A 114 -13.57 -6.78 -0.11
C GLU A 114 -12.91 -7.93 0.67
N LYS A 115 -12.75 -9.09 0.04
CA LYS A 115 -12.13 -10.28 0.65
C LYS A 115 -10.62 -10.31 0.51
N GLU A 116 -10.12 -9.80 -0.61
CA GLU A 116 -8.70 -9.72 -0.95
C GLU A 116 -8.34 -8.24 -1.04
N ILE A 117 -7.46 -7.78 -0.15
CA ILE A 117 -7.06 -6.38 -0.07
C ILE A 117 -5.53 -6.30 -0.06
N ALA A 118 -4.98 -5.59 -1.04
CA ALA A 118 -3.59 -5.21 -1.04
C ALA A 118 -3.38 -3.94 -0.20
N ILE A 119 -2.48 -4.00 0.78
CA ILE A 119 -2.11 -2.86 1.62
C ILE A 119 -0.70 -2.44 1.26
N VAL A 120 -0.56 -1.25 0.66
CA VAL A 120 0.73 -0.68 0.30
C VAL A 120 1.06 0.44 1.27
N SER A 121 2.05 0.21 2.13
CA SER A 121 2.41 1.09 3.23
C SER A 121 3.94 1.09 3.44
N HIS A 122 4.39 1.55 4.59
CA HIS A 122 5.78 1.74 4.95
C HIS A 122 6.21 0.74 6.03
N SER A 123 7.49 0.40 6.08
CA SER A 123 8.01 -0.65 6.96
C SER A 123 7.80 -0.35 8.44
N GLY A 124 7.97 0.91 8.87
CA GLY A 124 7.78 1.30 10.27
C GLY A 124 6.32 1.14 10.72
N PHE A 125 5.38 1.62 9.91
CA PHE A 125 3.95 1.42 10.15
C PHE A 125 3.58 -0.07 10.24
N LEU A 126 4.00 -0.88 9.26
CA LEU A 126 3.66 -2.31 9.21
C LEU A 126 4.24 -3.05 10.42
N PHE A 127 5.50 -2.80 10.76
CA PHE A 127 6.18 -3.42 11.89
C PHE A 127 5.46 -3.15 13.22
N HIS A 128 5.18 -1.89 13.55
CA HIS A 128 4.53 -1.55 14.82
C HIS A 128 3.07 -2.02 14.87
N THR A 129 2.36 -1.96 13.75
CA THR A 129 0.96 -2.43 13.66
C THR A 129 0.88 -3.94 13.89
N LEU A 130 1.69 -4.73 13.18
CA LEU A 130 1.68 -6.20 13.28
C LEU A 130 2.29 -6.68 14.61
N SER A 131 3.22 -5.91 15.19
CA SER A 131 3.73 -6.16 16.55
C SER A 131 2.65 -5.99 17.61
N ALA A 132 1.68 -5.09 17.42
CA ALA A 132 0.56 -4.89 18.34
C ALA A 132 -0.65 -5.81 18.05
N PHE A 133 -0.70 -6.47 16.90
CA PHE A 133 -1.80 -7.34 16.47
C PHE A 133 -1.48 -8.83 16.65
N GLY A 134 -2.48 -9.72 16.69
CA GLY A 134 -2.26 -11.17 16.59
C GLY A 134 -1.61 -11.81 17.83
N ASN A 135 -1.89 -11.31 19.03
CA ASN A 135 -1.43 -11.92 20.29
C ASN A 135 -2.04 -13.31 20.53
N ASP A 136 -3.10 -13.66 19.79
CA ASP A 136 -3.76 -14.96 19.76
C ASP A 136 -3.27 -15.87 18.62
N CYS A 137 -2.29 -15.43 17.83
CA CYS A 137 -1.63 -16.25 16.81
C CYS A 137 -0.62 -17.22 17.44
N HIS A 138 -0.32 -18.30 16.71
CA HIS A 138 0.79 -19.19 17.09
C HIS A 138 2.11 -18.41 17.11
N PRO A 139 3.04 -18.67 18.06
CA PRO A 139 4.29 -17.90 18.17
C PRO A 139 5.12 -17.82 16.90
N SER A 140 5.11 -18.85 16.05
CA SER A 140 5.80 -18.81 14.75
C SER A 140 5.21 -17.78 13.80
N ILE A 141 3.87 -17.72 13.70
CA ILE A 141 3.16 -16.72 12.87
C ILE A 141 3.42 -15.33 13.44
N LYS A 142 3.36 -15.19 14.76
CA LYS A 142 3.66 -13.91 15.43
C LYS A 142 5.07 -13.44 15.09
N SER A 143 6.06 -14.34 15.18
CA SER A 143 7.45 -14.04 14.82
C SER A 143 7.59 -13.60 13.37
N GLU A 144 6.88 -14.25 12.45
CA GLU A 144 6.96 -13.97 11.01
C GLU A 144 6.36 -12.60 10.67
N ILE A 145 5.13 -12.34 11.10
CA ILE A 145 4.43 -11.07 10.78
C ILE A 145 5.08 -9.85 11.43
N CYS A 146 5.84 -10.04 12.51
CA CYS A 146 6.55 -8.95 13.20
C CYS A 146 7.96 -8.69 12.66
N THR A 147 8.39 -9.36 11.60
CA THR A 147 9.69 -9.05 10.98
C THR A 147 9.58 -7.80 10.11
N ASN A 148 10.66 -7.00 10.06
CA ASN A 148 10.70 -5.82 9.19
C ASN A 148 10.50 -6.20 7.72
N PHE A 149 9.76 -5.37 7.00
CA PHE A 149 9.59 -5.50 5.55
C PHE A 149 10.75 -4.83 4.83
N ALA A 150 11.32 -5.53 3.85
CA ALA A 150 12.24 -4.95 2.87
C ALA A 150 11.48 -4.09 1.85
N ASN A 151 12.22 -3.29 1.08
CA ASN A 151 11.62 -2.45 0.04
C ASN A 151 10.93 -3.31 -1.02
N CYS A 152 9.68 -2.96 -1.34
CA CYS A 152 8.81 -3.70 -2.25
C CYS A 152 8.54 -5.17 -1.87
N GLU A 153 8.79 -5.57 -0.61
CA GLU A 153 8.45 -6.91 -0.13
C GLU A 153 6.92 -7.07 -0.02
N LEU A 154 6.42 -8.19 -0.55
CA LEU A 154 5.02 -8.58 -0.44
C LEU A 154 4.88 -9.74 0.55
N ARG A 155 3.95 -9.61 1.50
CA ARG A 155 3.53 -10.72 2.37
C ARG A 155 2.03 -10.90 2.32
N SER A 156 1.61 -12.16 2.25
CA SER A 156 0.21 -12.54 2.30
C SER A 156 -0.15 -12.93 3.73
N VAL A 157 -1.20 -12.31 4.27
CA VAL A 157 -1.74 -12.62 5.61
C VAL A 157 -3.22 -12.93 5.48
N VAL A 158 -3.66 -14.00 6.15
CA VAL A 158 -5.08 -14.36 6.22
C VAL A 158 -5.64 -13.90 7.55
N PHE A 159 -6.62 -13.01 7.47
CA PHE A 159 -7.42 -12.58 8.60
C PHE A 159 -8.63 -13.51 8.75
N VAL A 160 -8.82 -14.07 9.95
CA VAL A 160 -9.90 -15.02 10.22
C VAL A 160 -10.87 -14.42 11.24
N ASP A 161 -12.13 -14.26 10.84
CA ASP A 161 -13.20 -13.98 11.78
C ASP A 161 -13.54 -15.24 12.58
N ARG A 162 -13.28 -15.18 13.90
CA ARG A 162 -13.62 -16.27 14.82
C ARG A 162 -15.03 -16.09 15.40
N SER A 163 -15.69 -14.96 15.16
CA SER A 163 -17.11 -14.83 15.41
C SER A 163 -17.85 -15.59 14.29
N LEU A 164 -18.66 -16.57 14.64
CA LEU A 164 -19.36 -17.49 13.72
C LEU A 164 -20.44 -16.82 12.85
N MET A 165 -20.26 -15.57 12.44
CA MET A 165 -21.25 -14.77 11.73
C MET A 165 -21.04 -14.87 10.21
N GLY A 166 -21.79 -15.78 9.57
CA GLY A 166 -22.32 -15.69 8.19
C GLY A 166 -21.34 -15.51 7.02
N SER A 167 -21.43 -16.39 6.00
CA SER A 167 -20.70 -16.24 4.75
C SER A 167 -21.35 -15.23 3.80
N ASP A 168 -20.80 -14.03 3.66
CA ASP A 168 -21.20 -13.09 2.61
C ASP A 168 -20.54 -13.42 1.25
N SER A 169 -21.29 -13.25 0.17
CA SER A 169 -20.81 -13.44 -1.22
C SER A 169 -19.88 -12.30 -1.67
N SER A 170 -18.74 -12.63 -2.29
CA SER A 170 -17.75 -11.63 -2.75
C SER A 170 -18.31 -10.75 -3.88
N THR A 171 -18.09 -9.43 -3.83
CA THR A 171 -18.48 -8.50 -4.91
C THR A 171 -17.31 -8.06 -5.80
N THR A 172 -16.07 -8.38 -5.43
CA THR A 172 -14.87 -7.98 -6.19
C THR A 172 -13.80 -9.06 -6.08
N ASN A 173 -13.48 -9.73 -7.18
CA ASN A 173 -12.31 -10.59 -7.29
C ASN A 173 -11.31 -9.89 -8.22
N TYR A 174 -10.21 -9.38 -7.66
CA TYR A 174 -9.04 -9.07 -8.47
C TYR A 174 -8.30 -10.39 -8.63
N PRO A 175 -8.18 -10.96 -9.84
CA PRO A 175 -7.61 -12.30 -10.01
C PRO A 175 -6.12 -12.38 -9.65
N GLY A 176 -5.50 -11.27 -9.24
CA GLY A 176 -4.07 -11.16 -9.03
C GLY A 176 -3.32 -11.23 -10.36
N LYS A 177 -2.26 -10.44 -10.51
CA LYS A 177 -1.09 -10.94 -11.24
C LYS A 177 -0.14 -11.43 -10.15
N ILE A 178 0.29 -12.69 -10.19
CA ILE A 178 1.50 -13.08 -9.45
C ILE A 178 2.60 -12.19 -10.03
N PRO A 179 3.26 -11.32 -9.23
CA PRO A 179 4.35 -10.50 -9.72
C PRO A 179 5.35 -11.40 -10.47
N ARG A 180 5.72 -11.02 -11.69
CA ARG A 180 6.71 -11.80 -12.45
C ARG A 180 8.07 -11.59 -11.79
N GLY A 181 8.54 -12.57 -11.03
CA GLY A 181 9.86 -12.55 -10.42
C GLY A 181 9.89 -13.38 -9.13
N PRO A 182 11.07 -13.79 -8.66
CA PRO A 182 11.22 -14.33 -7.31
C PRO A 182 10.88 -13.24 -6.28
N ASP A 183 10.24 -13.63 -5.17
CA ASP A 183 10.00 -12.76 -4.01
C ASP A 183 11.33 -12.42 -3.34
N LEU A 184 12.04 -11.44 -3.91
CA LEU A 184 13.32 -10.96 -3.44
C LEU A 184 13.26 -9.43 -3.27
N PRO A 185 13.95 -8.87 -2.25
CA PRO A 185 14.14 -7.43 -2.13
C PRO A 185 14.68 -6.82 -3.42
N SER A 186 14.30 -5.57 -3.72
CA SER A 186 14.78 -4.84 -4.91
C SER A 186 16.30 -4.91 -5.09
N ASP A 187 17.02 -4.81 -3.97
CA ASP A 187 18.47 -4.72 -3.93
C ASP A 187 19.14 -6.04 -4.34
N VAL A 188 18.41 -7.17 -4.25
CA VAL A 188 18.85 -8.50 -4.68
C VAL A 188 18.39 -8.80 -6.11
N ALA A 189 17.31 -8.15 -6.57
CA ALA A 189 16.78 -8.32 -7.92
C ALA A 189 17.67 -7.65 -8.98
N ASP A 190 18.32 -6.53 -8.64
CA ASP A 190 19.22 -5.80 -9.55
C ASP A 190 20.56 -6.53 -9.78
N GLU A 191 21.10 -7.23 -8.78
CA GLU A 191 22.34 -8.02 -8.94
C GLU A 191 22.17 -9.14 -9.99
N LYS A 192 21.01 -9.80 -10.02
CA LYS A 192 20.72 -10.88 -10.99
C LYS A 192 20.52 -10.41 -12.43
N LYS A 193 20.22 -9.12 -12.66
CA LYS A 193 20.22 -8.56 -14.03
C LYS A 193 21.64 -8.35 -14.52
N SER A 194 22.56 -7.90 -13.66
CA SER A 194 23.95 -7.66 -14.05
C SER A 194 24.73 -8.94 -14.40
N GLU A 195 24.42 -10.09 -13.78
CA GLU A 195 25.09 -11.36 -14.11
C GLU A 195 24.64 -11.97 -15.45
N LYS A 196 23.40 -11.70 -15.88
CA LYS A 196 22.87 -12.25 -17.15
C LYS A 196 23.34 -11.49 -18.38
N ASP A 197 23.72 -10.22 -18.25
CA ASP A 197 24.24 -9.41 -19.37
C ASP A 197 25.77 -9.54 -19.54
N ALA A 198 26.45 -10.27 -18.66
CA ALA A 198 27.89 -10.54 -18.75
C ALA A 198 28.25 -11.83 -19.52
N SER A 199 27.26 -12.48 -20.16
CA SER A 199 27.46 -13.73 -20.91
C SER A 199 26.77 -13.73 -22.28
N VAL A 200 27.19 -12.82 -23.16
CA VAL A 200 27.15 -12.98 -24.63
C VAL A 200 28.42 -12.40 -25.23
#